data_AF-A0A534SB18-F1
#
_entry.id   AF-A0A534SB18-F1
#
_cell.length_a   1.000
_cell.length_b   1.000
_cell.length_c   1.000
_cell.angle_alpha   90.00
_cell.angle_beta   90.00
_cell.angle_gamma   90.00
#
_symmetry.space_group_name_H-M   'P 1'
#
loop_
_entity.id
_entity.type
_entity.pdbx_description
1 polymer ?
#
loop_
_entity_poly.entity_id
_entity_poly.type
_entity_poly.pdbx_seq_one_letter_code
_entity_poly.pdbx_strand_id
1 'polypeptide(L)'
;MKPDGRLPHQPTRRSNQDVRTSPVRMTVSEDGVLYVAAGELDRVEAFRLRQSDGLLASATPFSQTDEQTGSFPNDVALAMLSGDCR
;
A
#
# COMPACT_ATOMS: atom_id res chain seq x y z
N MET A 1 -0.89 -10.81 14.92
CA MET A 1 -1.69 -11.88 14.28
C MET A 1 -1.57 -13.13 15.14
N LYS A 2 -2.64 -13.89 15.34
CA LYS A 2 -2.55 -15.14 16.11
C LYS A 2 -1.85 -16.22 15.25
N PRO A 3 -1.21 -17.24 15.85
CA PRO A 3 -0.56 -18.33 15.11
C PRO A 3 -1.51 -19.11 14.20
N ASP A 4 -2.82 -19.07 14.49
CA ASP A 4 -3.90 -19.68 13.69
C ASP A 4 -4.39 -18.79 12.53
N GLY A 5 -3.70 -17.67 12.26
CA GLY A 5 -4.06 -16.71 11.22
C GLY A 5 -5.26 -15.84 11.56
N ARG A 6 -5.91 -16.02 12.72
CA ARG A 6 -7.06 -15.20 13.10
C ARG A 6 -6.64 -13.80 13.51
N LEU A 7 -7.47 -12.84 13.14
CA LEU A 7 -7.34 -11.46 13.59
C LEU A 7 -7.71 -11.36 15.08
N PRO A 8 -7.01 -10.53 15.87
CA PRO A 8 -7.42 -10.22 17.22
C PRO A 8 -8.74 -9.45 17.23
N HIS A 9 -9.56 -9.65 18.27
CA HIS A 9 -10.87 -8.97 18.40
C HIS A 9 -10.78 -7.45 18.46
N GLN A 10 -9.63 -6.92 18.85
CA GLN A 10 -9.35 -5.49 18.86
C GLN A 10 -8.06 -5.22 18.08
N PRO A 11 -7.95 -4.06 17.40
CA PRO A 11 -6.73 -3.65 16.72
C PRO A 11 -5.55 -3.64 17.69
N THR A 12 -4.45 -4.29 17.31
CA THR A 12 -3.22 -4.30 18.12
C THR A 12 -2.41 -3.01 18.00
N ARG A 13 -2.74 -2.17 17.01
CA ARG A 13 -2.27 -0.79 16.88
C ARG A 13 -3.36 0.06 16.23
N ARG A 14 -3.37 1.35 16.55
CA ARG A 14 -4.17 2.39 15.89
C ARG A 14 -3.22 3.49 15.45
N SER A 15 -3.29 3.92 14.19
CA SER A 15 -2.64 5.16 13.75
C SER A 15 -3.62 6.32 13.96
N ASN A 16 -3.16 7.39 14.62
CA ASN A 16 -3.94 8.63 14.76
C ASN A 16 -3.80 9.56 13.53
N GLN A 17 -3.43 9.02 12.37
CA GLN A 17 -3.28 9.82 11.17
C GLN A 17 -4.57 9.76 10.38
N ASP A 18 -5.26 10.90 10.38
CA ASP A 18 -6.08 11.41 9.30
C ASP A 18 -6.64 10.37 8.32
N VAL A 19 -7.89 9.98 8.53
CA VAL A 19 -8.59 8.95 7.73
C VAL A 19 -8.80 9.41 6.27
N ARG A 20 -8.45 10.64 5.92
CA ARG A 20 -8.50 11.23 4.58
C ARG A 20 -7.64 10.52 3.52
N THR A 21 -6.99 9.41 3.82
CA THR A 21 -6.31 8.58 2.80
C THR A 21 -6.94 7.21 2.63
N SER A 22 -8.01 6.89 3.40
CA SER A 22 -8.62 5.57 3.62
C SER A 22 -8.21 4.52 2.58
N PRO A 23 -7.03 3.90 2.75
CA PRO A 23 -6.53 3.01 1.72
C PRO A 23 -7.39 1.75 1.75
N VAL A 24 -8.20 1.58 0.71
CA VAL A 24 -9.17 0.49 0.62
C VAL A 24 -8.45 -0.84 0.38
N ARG A 25 -7.33 -0.81 -0.35
CA ARG A 25 -6.43 -1.94 -0.55
C ARG A 25 -4.97 -1.52 -0.62
N MET A 26 -4.09 -2.45 -0.25
CA MET A 26 -2.65 -2.38 -0.44
C MET A 26 -2.11 -3.72 -0.91
N THR A 27 -1.00 -3.71 -1.64
CA THR A 27 -0.26 -4.91 -2.04
C THR A 27 1.24 -4.70 -1.90
N VAL A 28 1.98 -5.77 -1.63
CA VAL A 28 3.44 -5.74 -1.47
C VAL A 28 4.07 -6.59 -2.56
N SER A 29 5.05 -6.04 -3.26
CA SER A 29 5.88 -6.79 -4.21
C SER A 29 6.93 -7.65 -3.51
N GLU A 30 7.49 -8.62 -4.22
CA GLU A 30 8.55 -9.49 -3.69
C GLU A 30 9.82 -8.73 -3.29
N ASP A 31 10.11 -7.59 -3.94
CA ASP A 31 11.26 -6.72 -3.63
C ASP A 31 10.99 -5.71 -2.50
N GLY A 32 9.83 -5.81 -1.83
CA GLY A 32 9.52 -5.00 -0.64
C GLY A 32 9.03 -3.59 -0.95
N VAL A 33 8.29 -3.41 -2.05
CA VAL A 33 7.55 -2.18 -2.34
C VAL A 33 6.10 -2.34 -1.91
N LEU A 34 5.61 -1.44 -1.06
CA LEU A 34 4.19 -1.33 -0.72
C LEU A 34 3.52 -0.37 -1.70
N TYR A 35 2.50 -0.85 -2.39
CA TYR A 35 1.61 -0.04 -3.21
C TYR A 35 0.30 0.18 -2.47
N VAL A 36 -0.16 1.44 -2.44
CA VAL A 36 -1.35 1.88 -1.71
C VAL A 36 -2.32 2.54 -2.69
N ALA A 37 -3.55 2.04 -2.74
CA ALA A 37 -4.64 2.71 -3.43
C ALA A 37 -5.12 3.88 -2.57
N ALA A 38 -4.60 5.08 -2.82
CA ALA A 38 -4.89 6.29 -2.04
C ALA A 38 -6.10 7.01 -2.64
N GLY A 39 -7.28 6.40 -2.47
CA GLY A 39 -8.53 6.81 -3.13
C GLY A 39 -8.85 8.31 -3.03
N GLU A 40 -8.79 8.85 -1.83
CA GLU A 40 -9.04 10.28 -1.55
C GLU A 40 -7.99 11.23 -2.14
N LEU A 41 -6.81 10.70 -2.53
CA LEU A 41 -5.77 11.46 -3.22
C LEU A 41 -5.81 11.26 -4.73
N ASP A 42 -6.78 10.48 -5.23
CA ASP A 42 -6.97 10.19 -6.65
C ASP A 42 -5.70 9.65 -7.34
N ARG A 43 -4.93 8.82 -6.60
CA ARG A 43 -3.65 8.27 -7.09
C ARG A 43 -3.27 6.95 -6.40
N VAL A 44 -2.26 6.30 -6.97
CA VAL A 44 -1.56 5.18 -6.33
C VAL A 44 -0.19 5.66 -5.85
N GLU A 45 0.16 5.32 -4.60
CA GLU A 45 1.45 5.66 -4.00
C GLU A 45 2.30 4.42 -3.76
N ALA A 46 3.63 4.56 -3.86
CA ALA A 46 4.60 3.50 -3.64
C ALA A 46 5.61 3.87 -2.55
N PHE A 47 5.81 2.95 -1.60
CA PHE A 47 6.72 3.10 -0.46
C PHE A 47 7.70 1.94 -0.39
N ARG A 48 8.93 2.22 0.05
CA ARG A 48 9.91 1.16 0.37
C ARG A 48 9.64 0.60 1.76
N LEU A 49 9.64 -0.71 1.89
CA LEU A 49 9.67 -1.40 3.18
C LEU A 49 11.11 -1.74 3.57
N ARG A 50 11.44 -1.62 4.85
CA ARG A 50 12.70 -2.09 5.41
C ARG A 50 12.64 -3.62 5.52
N GLN A 51 13.64 -4.29 4.98
CA GLN A 51 13.72 -5.76 5.04
C GLN A 51 13.82 -6.30 6.47
N SER A 52 14.34 -5.50 7.41
CA SER A 52 14.53 -5.91 8.81
C SER A 52 13.23 -6.18 9.56
N ASP A 53 12.17 -5.43 9.27
CA ASP A 53 10.96 -5.42 10.09
C ASP A 53 9.65 -5.16 9.31
N GLY A 54 9.73 -4.99 7.99
CA GLY A 54 8.57 -4.74 7.14
C GLY A 54 7.92 -3.37 7.36
N LEU A 55 8.56 -2.47 8.12
CA LEU A 55 8.06 -1.11 8.31
C LEU A 55 8.47 -0.20 7.13
N LEU A 56 7.74 0.90 6.96
CA LEU A 56 8.10 1.91 5.97
C LEU A 56 9.52 2.43 6.24
N ALA A 57 10.34 2.50 5.19
CA ALA A 57 11.67 3.11 5.26
C ALA A 57 11.59 4.64 5.36
N SER A 58 10.51 5.24 4.83
CA SER A 58 10.18 6.65 4.90
C SER A 58 8.67 6.84 4.92
N ALA A 59 8.18 7.89 5.57
CA ALA A 59 6.78 8.28 5.54
C ALA A 59 6.36 8.94 4.21
N THR A 60 7.33 9.36 3.38
CA THR A 60 7.06 9.95 2.06
C THR A 60 7.13 8.86 0.98
N PRO A 61 6.16 8.77 0.06
CA PRO A 61 6.25 7.83 -1.06
C PRO A 61 7.43 8.19 -1.95
N PHE A 62 8.16 7.19 -2.43
CA PHE A 62 9.27 7.42 -3.36
C PHE A 62 8.78 7.57 -4.81
N SER A 63 7.55 7.14 -5.09
CA SER A 63 6.88 7.26 -6.39
C SER A 63 5.37 7.28 -6.20
N GLN A 64 4.67 7.90 -7.14
CA GLN A 64 3.21 7.97 -7.19
C GLN A 64 2.77 8.15 -8.64
N THR A 65 1.53 7.76 -8.96
CA THR A 65 0.90 8.15 -10.22
C THR A 65 0.55 9.64 -10.20
N ASP A 66 0.32 10.22 -11.37
CA ASP A 66 -0.37 11.51 -11.45
C ASP A 66 -1.76 11.41 -10.80
N GLU A 67 -2.25 12.55 -10.33
CA GLU A 67 -3.62 12.67 -9.83
C GLU A 67 -4.61 12.53 -10.97
N GLN A 68 -5.61 11.66 -10.80
CA GLN A 68 -6.75 11.56 -11.70
C GLN A 68 -8.03 11.89 -10.93
N THR A 69 -8.40 13.17 -10.90
CA THR A 69 -9.50 13.67 -10.09
C THR A 69 -10.80 12.88 -10.28
N GLY A 70 -11.39 12.42 -9.17
CA GLY A 70 -12.62 11.63 -9.14
C GLY A 70 -12.46 10.15 -9.49
N SER A 71 -11.22 9.64 -9.58
CA SER A 71 -10.94 8.23 -9.87
C SER A 71 -11.12 7.33 -8.66
N PHE A 72 -10.90 7.85 -7.44
CA PHE A 72 -11.06 7.13 -6.18
C PHE A 72 -10.52 5.68 -6.23
N PRO A 73 -9.23 5.47 -6.57
CA PRO A 73 -8.65 4.13 -6.64
C PRO A 73 -8.85 3.41 -5.31
N ASN A 74 -9.51 2.25 -5.38
CA ASN A 74 -9.91 1.46 -4.22
C ASN A 74 -9.26 0.06 -4.20
N ASP A 75 -8.59 -0.32 -5.27
CA ASP A 75 -7.86 -1.57 -5.36
C ASP A 75 -6.54 -1.40 -6.11
N VAL A 76 -5.58 -2.27 -5.80
CA VAL A 76 -4.30 -2.34 -6.49
C VAL A 76 -3.84 -3.80 -6.55
N ALA A 77 -3.47 -4.25 -7.74
CA ALA A 77 -2.93 -5.59 -7.98
C ALA A 77 -1.62 -5.49 -8.77
N LEU A 78 -0.70 -6.39 -8.47
CA LEU A 78 0.54 -6.53 -9.24
C LEU A 78 0.36 -7.61 -10.28
N ALA A 79 0.58 -7.26 -11.54
CA ALA A 79 0.62 -8.21 -12.64
C ALA A 79 2.07 -8.32 -13.12
N MET A 80 2.63 -9.54 -13.11
CA MET A 80 3.83 -9.80 -13.90
C MET A 80 3.42 -9.88 -15.35
N LEU A 81 3.80 -8.88 -16.13
CA LEU A 81 3.67 -8.96 -17.58
C LEU A 81 4.80 -9.86 -18.08
N SER A 82 4.46 -11.07 -18.54
CA SER A 82 5.39 -11.91 -19.28
C SER A 82 5.61 -11.28 -20.65
N GLY A 83 6.50 -10.30 -20.70
CA GLY A 83 6.91 -9.63 -21.91
C GLY A 83 8.42 -9.48 -21.87
N ASP A 84 9.12 -10.24 -22.70
CA ASP A 84 10.49 -9.89 -23.07
C ASP A 84 10.43 -8.45 -23.63
N CYS A 85 10.96 -7.48 -22.88
CA CYS A 85 11.37 -6.22 -23.49
C CYS A 85 12.50 -6.57 -24.46
N ARG A 86 12.16 -6.71 -25.74
CA ARG A 86 13.12 -6.80 -26.84
C ARG A 86 13.29 -5.45 -27.50
#